data_AF-A0A7V9JR66-F1
#
_entry.id   AF-A0A7V9JR66-F1
#
_cell.length_a   1.000
_cell.length_b   1.000
_cell.length_c   1.000
_cell.angle_alpha   90.00
_cell.angle_beta   90.00
_cell.angle_gamma   90.00
#
_symmetry.space_group_name_H-M   'P 1'
#
loop_
_entity.id
_entity.type
_entity.pdbx_description
1 polymer ?
#
loop_
_entity_poly.entity_id
_entity_poly.type
_entity_poly.pdbx_seq_one_letter_code
_entity_poly.pdbx_strand_id
1 'polypeptide(L)'
;MNLSRIRNLFAALVLLLSAANAHALQVQDMTLISPINGQPFTTVGIPAEQATGEALVDMGYDDDGCRHSSGIAEYSYYVATCPYSYFSALTAEWDSTSGRFLGGIPPEIKAWVDKEFNSEWQTDFNRSFQSAQSMARNHGQPPVDRKDFVMSQQSIPIEKRYRYALKCYEKRGARPAAIAKTALMGAWALRAFVNVPIGHQQLDGGYEEVNDKVMRHVKEGESFSLAKWLPVYKQIFEEGGLTNEGSLIAGLTYFALELRNGDLTVSRKVLDTLGERFTKMPQNNNARPLLQGLVRERKRMLDEYVGFLTIATDNFIAAIQNEEFTRDDLLNKVLVVGEGLRRTGREAQAIDWYLALSQMIETQPRLRDEIRQQGKAPASDANGAVQMGWMADQKLAQLTKAGVVHPGTIAGPHKGLLNAILFDGLGKPEYVNPAWRPSTGGNQQDCVFMLDLVGKSVLDFNFRLGAWPMTLGELWERHILKDRNRVNRFYDPVKGSPFLYAAPKQSLESVPAKTIIVATQEPIPTNQGDVYFAFLANMKIEWASHPLKPGEVFEK
;
A
#
# COMPACT_ATOMS: atom_id res chain seq x y z
N MET A 1 -48.39 -1.28 21.01
CA MET A 1 -47.28 -0.94 20.09
C MET A 1 -47.14 -2.07 19.09
N ASN A 2 -47.23 -1.79 17.78
CA ASN A 2 -47.47 -2.81 16.76
C ASN A 2 -46.17 -3.60 16.45
N LEU A 3 -46.14 -4.90 16.76
CA LEU A 3 -44.96 -5.77 16.63
C LEU A 3 -44.40 -5.82 15.18
N SER A 4 -45.22 -5.58 14.16
CA SER A 4 -44.76 -5.47 12.77
C SER A 4 -43.90 -4.23 12.51
N ARG A 5 -44.12 -3.12 13.22
CA ARG A 5 -43.31 -1.91 13.08
C ARG A 5 -41.94 -2.05 13.73
N ILE A 6 -41.84 -2.78 14.86
CA ILE A 6 -40.56 -3.10 15.52
C ILE A 6 -39.75 -4.08 14.67
N ARG A 7 -40.41 -5.05 14.03
CA ARG A 7 -39.77 -6.03 13.14
C ARG A 7 -39.25 -5.41 11.83
N ASN A 8 -39.98 -4.44 11.27
CA ASN A 8 -39.53 -3.69 10.10
C ASN A 8 -38.42 -2.68 10.42
N LEU A 9 -38.42 -2.09 11.63
CA LEU A 9 -37.32 -1.25 12.11
C LEU A 9 -36.05 -2.07 12.38
N PHE A 10 -36.16 -3.28 12.95
CA PHE A 10 -35.02 -4.19 13.13
C PHE A 10 -34.53 -4.78 11.81
N ALA A 11 -35.40 -5.09 10.85
CA ALA A 11 -35.00 -5.55 9.52
C ALA A 11 -34.28 -4.44 8.74
N ALA A 12 -34.73 -3.18 8.84
CA ALA A 12 -34.05 -2.03 8.26
C ALA A 12 -32.71 -1.73 8.94
N LEU A 13 -32.61 -1.89 10.27
CA LEU A 13 -31.36 -1.71 11.02
C LEU A 13 -30.35 -2.85 10.77
N VAL A 14 -30.82 -4.08 10.54
CA VAL A 14 -29.99 -5.23 10.18
C VAL A 14 -29.55 -5.20 8.72
N LEU A 15 -30.36 -4.64 7.80
CA LEU A 15 -29.96 -4.35 6.41
C LEU A 15 -28.97 -3.17 6.32
N LEU A 16 -28.99 -2.23 7.28
CA LEU A 16 -28.00 -1.15 7.42
C LEU A 16 -26.68 -1.63 8.07
N LEU A 17 -26.67 -2.79 8.73
CA LEU A 17 -25.48 -3.35 9.41
C LEU A 17 -24.88 -4.58 8.70
N SER A 18 -25.56 -5.17 7.73
CA SER A 18 -25.05 -6.27 6.88
C SER A 18 -24.47 -5.80 5.55
N ALA A 19 -24.48 -4.50 5.29
CA ALA A 19 -23.79 -3.87 4.19
C ALA A 19 -22.45 -3.30 4.67
N ALA A 20 -21.43 -4.15 4.85
CA ALA A 20 -20.04 -3.72 4.71
C ALA A 20 -19.83 -3.37 3.24
N ASN A 21 -20.39 -2.23 2.84
CA ASN A 21 -20.39 -1.74 1.48
C ASN A 21 -18.95 -1.53 1.03
N ALA A 22 -18.61 -2.13 -0.10
CA ALA A 22 -17.49 -1.75 -0.91
C ALA A 22 -17.70 -0.31 -1.39
N HIS A 23 -17.16 0.67 -0.66
CA HIS A 23 -17.35 2.10 -0.92
C HIS A 23 -16.20 2.69 -1.75
N ALA A 24 -16.46 3.39 -2.86
CA ALA A 24 -15.40 4.09 -3.61
C ALA A 24 -14.87 5.31 -2.85
N LEU A 25 -13.58 5.60 -3.06
CA LEU A 25 -12.95 6.88 -2.70
C LEU A 25 -13.31 7.93 -3.75
N GLN A 26 -13.79 9.12 -3.34
CA GLN A 26 -14.03 10.22 -4.26
C GLN A 26 -12.67 10.76 -4.71
N VAL A 27 -12.44 10.73 -6.03
CA VAL A 27 -11.32 11.45 -6.63
C VAL A 27 -11.72 12.91 -6.80
N GLN A 28 -10.82 13.84 -6.48
CA GLN A 28 -11.08 15.27 -6.56
C GLN A 28 -9.96 15.98 -7.31
N ASP A 29 -10.31 17.03 -8.05
CA ASP A 29 -9.33 17.96 -8.58
C ASP A 29 -8.69 18.73 -7.41
N MET A 30 -7.37 18.70 -7.36
CA MET A 30 -6.56 19.35 -6.35
C MET A 30 -5.61 20.34 -7.03
N THR A 31 -5.44 21.52 -6.43
CA THR A 31 -4.34 22.42 -6.78
C THR A 31 -3.25 22.28 -5.73
N LEU A 32 -2.12 21.71 -6.13
CA LEU A 32 -0.98 21.45 -5.27
C LEU A 32 0.16 22.41 -5.56
N ILE A 33 0.99 22.66 -4.56
CA ILE A 33 2.19 23.48 -4.67
C ILE A 33 3.40 22.57 -4.67
N SER A 34 4.22 22.69 -5.71
CA SER A 34 5.50 21.98 -5.82
C SER A 34 6.43 22.33 -4.66
N PRO A 35 6.89 21.35 -3.86
CA PRO A 35 7.84 21.65 -2.78
C PRO A 35 9.25 21.98 -3.29
N ILE A 36 9.51 21.72 -4.58
CA ILE A 36 10.82 21.92 -5.22
C ILE A 36 10.96 23.38 -5.63
N ASN A 37 10.05 23.87 -6.47
CA ASN A 37 10.13 25.18 -7.11
C ASN A 37 8.98 26.14 -6.74
N GLY A 38 8.03 25.72 -5.89
CA GLY A 38 6.92 26.57 -5.43
C GLY A 38 5.82 26.80 -6.47
N GLN A 39 5.90 26.21 -7.67
CA GLN A 39 4.89 26.40 -8.70
C GLN A 39 3.62 25.58 -8.41
N PRO A 40 2.43 26.17 -8.59
CA PRO A 40 1.18 25.45 -8.49
C PRO A 40 0.98 24.51 -9.69
N PHE A 41 0.40 23.35 -9.45
CA PHE A 41 -0.01 22.39 -10.48
C PHE A 41 -1.32 21.71 -10.09
N THR A 42 -2.11 21.35 -11.10
CA THR A 42 -3.37 20.63 -10.92
C THR A 42 -3.16 19.13 -11.04
N THR A 43 -3.86 18.37 -10.20
CA THR A 43 -3.90 16.90 -10.25
C THR A 43 -5.28 16.41 -9.86
N VAL A 44 -5.61 15.18 -10.25
CA VAL A 44 -6.70 14.42 -9.61
C VAL A 44 -6.08 13.58 -8.50
N GLY A 45 -6.61 13.68 -7.29
CA GLY A 45 -6.08 12.97 -6.13
C GLY A 45 -7.18 12.45 -5.21
N ILE A 46 -6.78 11.66 -4.22
CA ILE A 46 -7.68 11.13 -3.20
C ILE A 46 -7.45 11.93 -1.90
N PRO A 47 -8.48 12.60 -1.35
CA PRO A 47 -8.35 13.41 -0.14
C PRO A 47 -8.01 12.55 1.09
N ALA A 48 -7.26 13.11 2.03
CA ALA A 48 -6.88 12.43 3.26
C ALA A 48 -8.06 12.14 4.22
N GLU A 49 -9.15 12.91 4.11
CA GLU A 49 -10.27 12.92 5.08
C GLU A 49 -11.44 11.99 4.70
N GLN A 50 -11.36 11.28 3.58
CA GLN A 50 -12.51 10.51 3.12
C GLN A 50 -12.49 9.06 3.59
N ALA A 51 -13.45 8.76 4.47
CA ALA A 51 -14.10 7.47 4.54
C ALA A 51 -15.48 7.60 3.88
N THR A 52 -15.76 6.73 2.91
CA THR A 52 -17.08 6.37 2.36
C THR A 52 -17.69 7.26 1.24
N GLY A 53 -18.00 6.62 0.11
CA GLY A 53 -18.75 7.11 -1.05
C GLY A 53 -19.19 5.97 -1.99
N GLU A 54 -20.14 6.21 -2.90
CA GLU A 54 -20.70 5.20 -3.83
C GLU A 54 -19.88 5.07 -5.13
N ALA A 55 -19.78 3.86 -5.69
CA ALA A 55 -18.92 3.49 -6.82
C ALA A 55 -19.68 2.92 -8.02
N LEU A 56 -18.99 2.96 -9.18
CA LEU A 56 -19.13 2.07 -10.34
C LEU A 56 -19.27 0.57 -9.96
N VAL A 57 -19.72 -0.27 -10.89
CA VAL A 57 -19.95 -1.71 -10.67
C VAL A 57 -18.71 -2.40 -10.06
N ASP A 58 -18.87 -2.91 -8.82
CA ASP A 58 -17.83 -3.59 -8.05
C ASP A 58 -17.46 -4.94 -8.69
N MET A 59 -16.16 -5.17 -8.90
CA MET A 59 -15.61 -6.43 -9.42
C MET A 59 -14.94 -7.28 -8.32
N GLY A 60 -15.13 -6.89 -7.06
CA GLY A 60 -14.66 -7.59 -5.87
C GLY A 60 -13.19 -7.33 -5.54
N TYR A 61 -12.69 -8.12 -4.59
CA TYR A 61 -11.33 -8.03 -4.05
C TYR A 61 -10.56 -9.30 -4.38
N ASP A 62 -9.27 -9.15 -4.66
CA ASP A 62 -8.33 -10.27 -4.72
C ASP A 62 -7.85 -10.64 -3.30
N ASP A 63 -7.25 -11.82 -3.14
CA ASP A 63 -6.78 -12.34 -1.83
C ASP A 63 -5.76 -11.44 -1.10
N ASP A 64 -5.05 -10.59 -1.82
CA ASP A 64 -4.10 -9.63 -1.27
C ASP A 64 -4.76 -8.29 -0.86
N GLY A 65 -6.08 -8.14 -1.05
CA GLY A 65 -6.85 -6.95 -0.70
C GLY A 65 -7.00 -5.93 -1.82
N CYS A 66 -6.46 -6.18 -3.00
CA CYS A 66 -6.65 -5.29 -4.14
C CYS A 66 -8.09 -5.31 -4.63
N ARG A 67 -8.69 -4.13 -4.69
CA ARG A 67 -10.03 -3.94 -5.20
C ARG A 67 -10.02 -3.74 -6.71
N HIS A 68 -11.07 -4.21 -7.36
CA HIS A 68 -11.32 -3.97 -8.77
C HIS A 68 -12.69 -3.33 -8.98
N SER A 69 -12.77 -2.44 -9.96
CA SER A 69 -14.02 -1.89 -10.47
C SER A 69 -14.02 -1.97 -12.00
N SER A 70 -15.17 -1.73 -12.61
CA SER A 70 -15.27 -1.67 -14.08
C SER A 70 -14.56 -0.44 -14.71
N GLY A 71 -13.93 0.43 -13.92
CA GLY A 71 -13.27 1.64 -14.38
C GLY A 71 -11.87 1.83 -13.78
N ILE A 72 -11.35 3.06 -13.87
CA ILE A 72 -10.04 3.39 -13.30
C ILE A 72 -10.13 3.29 -11.78
N ALA A 73 -9.27 2.46 -11.19
CA ALA A 73 -9.19 2.30 -9.75
C ALA A 73 -8.53 3.49 -9.06
N GLU A 74 -8.88 3.67 -7.79
CA GLU A 74 -8.38 4.70 -6.86
C GLU A 74 -6.84 4.73 -6.81
N TYR A 75 -6.21 3.57 -6.97
CA TYR A 75 -4.75 3.42 -6.99
C TYR A 75 -4.07 4.30 -8.05
N SER A 76 -4.77 4.65 -9.13
CA SER A 76 -4.25 5.53 -10.18
C SER A 76 -4.08 6.99 -9.72
N TYR A 77 -4.60 7.34 -8.55
CA TYR A 77 -4.66 8.71 -8.03
C TYR A 77 -4.01 8.90 -6.67
N TYR A 78 -3.43 7.83 -6.08
CA TYR A 78 -2.73 7.95 -4.79
C TYR A 78 -1.40 8.71 -4.87
N VAL A 79 -0.76 8.79 -6.04
CA VAL A 79 0.51 9.49 -6.21
C VAL A 79 0.30 10.78 -6.99
N ALA A 80 0.63 11.90 -6.35
CA ALA A 80 0.81 13.18 -7.01
C ALA A 80 2.25 13.27 -7.53
N THR A 81 2.42 13.76 -8.76
CA THR A 81 3.72 13.96 -9.40
C THR A 81 3.77 15.37 -9.95
N CYS A 82 4.69 16.18 -9.42
CA CYS A 82 4.88 17.54 -9.88
C CYS A 82 5.32 17.53 -11.36
N PRO A 83 4.57 18.12 -12.29
CA PRO A 83 4.90 18.09 -13.72
C PRO A 83 6.10 18.96 -14.08
N TYR A 84 6.63 19.76 -13.15
CA TYR A 84 7.80 20.63 -13.35
C TYR A 84 9.12 20.00 -12.89
N SER A 85 9.07 19.00 -12.01
CA SER A 85 10.28 18.44 -11.36
C SER A 85 10.28 16.92 -11.23
N TYR A 86 9.13 16.26 -11.45
CA TYR A 86 8.88 14.85 -11.15
C TYR A 86 9.10 14.45 -9.69
N PHE A 87 9.14 15.41 -8.77
CA PHE A 87 8.94 15.08 -7.37
C PHE A 87 7.57 14.43 -7.19
N SER A 88 7.58 13.23 -6.61
CA SER A 88 6.38 12.41 -6.44
C SER A 88 6.25 11.95 -4.99
N ALA A 89 5.04 11.96 -4.47
CA ALA A 89 4.69 11.40 -3.16
C ALA A 89 3.19 11.07 -3.11
N LEU A 90 2.72 10.50 -2.00
CA LEU A 90 1.31 10.19 -1.83
C LEU A 90 0.47 11.44 -1.65
N THR A 91 -0.71 11.53 -2.27
CA THR A 91 -1.62 12.70 -2.19
C THR A 91 -1.94 13.09 -0.76
N ALA A 92 -2.00 12.12 0.16
CA ALA A 92 -2.21 12.34 1.59
C ALA A 92 -1.07 13.10 2.29
N GLU A 93 0.08 13.30 1.64
CA GLU A 93 1.19 14.12 2.16
C GLU A 93 1.08 15.60 1.75
N TRP A 94 0.02 15.98 1.05
CA TRP A 94 -0.32 17.37 0.78
C TRP A 94 -1.48 17.81 1.65
N ASP A 95 -1.39 19.04 2.15
CA ASP A 95 -2.46 19.71 2.83
C ASP A 95 -3.60 20.00 1.84
N SER A 96 -4.79 19.50 2.12
CA SER A 96 -5.97 19.61 1.23
C SER A 96 -6.44 21.05 1.04
N THR A 97 -6.15 21.95 2.00
CA THR A 97 -6.62 23.34 1.99
C THR A 97 -5.64 24.28 1.29
N SER A 98 -4.37 24.22 1.66
CA SER A 98 -3.30 25.08 1.16
C SER A 98 -2.56 24.52 -0.04
N GLY A 99 -2.74 23.23 -0.34
CA GLY A 99 -2.01 22.51 -1.39
C GLY A 99 -0.52 22.34 -1.09
N ARG A 100 -0.05 22.64 0.13
CA ARG A 100 1.38 22.57 0.48
C ARG A 100 1.76 21.16 0.91
N PHE A 101 2.96 20.74 0.56
CA PHE A 101 3.53 19.49 1.03
C PHE A 101 3.84 19.56 2.54
N LEU A 102 3.36 18.58 3.31
CA LEU A 102 3.41 18.59 4.78
C LEU A 102 4.80 18.28 5.35
N GLY A 103 5.60 17.47 4.65
CA GLY A 103 6.85 16.93 5.20
C GLY A 103 8.03 17.89 5.24
N GLY A 104 7.95 19.04 4.57
CA GLY A 104 9.11 19.87 4.23
C GLY A 104 10.11 19.12 3.32
N ILE A 105 10.91 19.84 2.53
CA ILE A 105 11.95 19.22 1.69
C ILE A 105 13.28 19.97 1.89
N PRO A 106 14.30 19.31 2.48
CA PRO A 106 15.63 19.88 2.65
C PRO A 106 16.25 20.32 1.31
N PRO A 107 17.10 21.37 1.29
CA PRO A 107 17.74 21.86 0.07
C PRO A 107 18.50 20.79 -0.72
N GLU A 108 19.17 19.87 -0.03
CA GLU A 108 19.89 18.74 -0.64
C GLU A 108 18.97 17.80 -1.43
N ILE A 109 17.74 17.59 -0.97
CA ILE A 109 16.75 16.76 -1.67
C ILE A 109 16.23 17.52 -2.88
N LYS A 110 16.00 18.84 -2.78
CA LYS A 110 15.60 19.67 -3.93
C LYS A 110 16.63 19.60 -5.05
N ALA A 111 17.91 19.82 -4.71
CA ALA A 111 19.01 19.74 -5.65
C ALA A 111 19.16 18.33 -6.28
N TRP A 112 18.88 17.29 -5.49
CA TRP A 112 18.86 15.92 -6.03
C TRP A 112 17.71 15.69 -7.01
N VAL A 113 16.49 16.16 -6.73
CA VAL A 113 15.33 16.02 -7.64
C VAL A 113 15.65 16.69 -8.98
N ASP A 114 16.16 17.91 -8.95
CA ASP A 114 16.52 18.67 -10.15
C ASP A 114 17.61 17.96 -10.98
N LYS A 115 18.49 17.18 -10.34
CA LYS A 115 19.52 16.41 -11.03
C LYS A 115 18.99 15.07 -11.57
N GLU A 116 18.25 14.33 -10.76
CA GLU A 116 17.84 12.96 -11.02
C GLU A 116 16.84 12.86 -12.18
N PHE A 117 15.85 13.77 -12.23
CA PHE A 117 14.73 13.62 -13.14
C PHE A 117 14.78 14.53 -14.38
N ASN A 118 15.66 15.53 -14.42
CA ASN A 118 15.62 16.58 -15.43
C ASN A 118 15.78 16.05 -16.87
N SER A 119 16.63 15.07 -17.14
CA SER A 119 16.79 14.52 -18.51
C SER A 119 15.52 13.82 -19.01
N GLU A 120 14.87 13.05 -18.15
CA GLU A 120 13.64 12.35 -18.48
C GLU A 120 12.48 13.34 -18.63
N TRP A 121 12.40 14.31 -17.72
CA TRP A 121 11.45 15.41 -17.77
C TRP A 121 11.54 16.20 -19.07
N GLN A 122 12.74 16.60 -19.51
CA GLN A 122 12.91 17.33 -20.76
C GLN A 122 12.42 16.54 -21.98
N THR A 123 12.66 15.23 -21.99
CA THR A 123 12.24 14.34 -23.07
C THR A 123 10.72 14.25 -23.14
N ASP A 124 10.08 13.98 -22.00
CA ASP A 124 8.63 13.83 -21.90
C ASP A 124 7.91 15.18 -22.14
N PHE A 125 8.45 16.29 -21.62
CA PHE A 125 7.95 17.64 -21.90
C PHE A 125 7.98 17.96 -23.38
N ASN A 126 9.10 17.70 -24.07
CA ASN A 126 9.22 17.96 -25.50
C ASN A 126 8.22 17.14 -26.32
N ARG A 127 8.02 15.87 -25.97
CA ARG A 127 7.04 15.00 -26.63
C ARG A 127 5.63 15.52 -26.41
N SER A 128 5.25 15.78 -25.16
CA SER A 128 3.92 16.29 -24.80
C SER A 128 3.63 17.64 -25.46
N PHE A 129 4.63 18.53 -25.52
CA PHE A 129 4.50 19.83 -26.21
C PHE A 129 4.30 19.66 -27.72
N GLN A 130 5.05 18.78 -28.37
CA GLN A 130 4.88 18.48 -29.80
C GLN A 130 3.50 17.88 -30.10
N SER A 131 3.01 16.98 -29.24
CA SER A 131 1.65 16.44 -29.35
C SER A 131 0.59 17.52 -29.19
N ALA A 132 0.73 18.42 -28.20
CA ALA A 132 -0.18 19.54 -28.01
C ALA A 132 -0.20 20.49 -29.21
N GLN A 133 0.97 20.79 -29.79
CA GLN A 133 1.10 21.56 -31.03
C GLN A 133 0.39 20.88 -32.21
N SER A 134 0.55 19.57 -32.37
CA SER A 134 -0.13 18.82 -33.43
C SER A 134 -1.65 18.81 -33.26
N MET A 135 -2.14 18.61 -32.02
CA MET A 135 -3.58 18.63 -31.74
C MET A 135 -4.17 20.02 -32.00
N ALA A 136 -3.52 21.09 -31.53
CA ALA A 136 -3.96 22.46 -31.78
C ALA A 136 -4.11 22.73 -33.28
N ARG A 137 -3.12 22.33 -34.09
CA ARG A 137 -3.18 22.44 -35.56
C ARG A 137 -4.35 21.65 -36.17
N ASN A 138 -4.55 20.40 -35.75
CA ASN A 138 -5.62 19.55 -36.26
C ASN A 138 -7.02 20.07 -35.92
N HIS A 139 -7.15 20.80 -34.80
CA HIS A 139 -8.40 21.41 -34.35
C HIS A 139 -8.56 22.89 -34.76
N GLY A 140 -7.64 23.44 -35.58
CA GLY A 140 -7.68 24.84 -36.00
C GLY A 140 -7.49 25.84 -34.86
N GLN A 141 -6.89 25.42 -33.75
CA GLN A 141 -6.59 26.24 -32.58
C GLN A 141 -5.22 26.93 -32.73
N PRO A 142 -5.02 28.10 -32.08
CA PRO A 142 -3.73 28.78 -32.09
C PRO A 142 -2.62 27.89 -31.49
N PRO A 143 -1.37 28.03 -31.95
CA PRO A 143 -0.24 27.26 -31.44
C PRO A 143 0.02 27.57 -29.96
N VAL A 144 0.33 26.53 -29.19
CA VAL A 144 0.62 26.64 -27.75
C VAL A 144 2.00 27.27 -27.53
N ASP A 145 2.10 28.32 -26.73
CA ASP A 145 3.40 28.88 -26.32
C ASP A 145 4.13 27.90 -25.40
N ARG A 146 5.41 27.68 -25.66
CA ARG A 146 6.25 26.77 -24.88
C ARG A 146 6.40 27.25 -23.43
N LYS A 147 6.43 28.56 -23.19
CA LYS A 147 6.62 29.12 -21.84
C LYS A 147 5.41 28.92 -20.93
N ASP A 148 4.22 28.81 -21.53
CA ASP A 148 2.93 28.67 -20.84
C ASP A 148 2.44 27.21 -20.83
N PHE A 149 3.16 26.30 -21.51
CA PHE A 149 2.80 24.90 -21.59
C PHE A 149 3.12 24.18 -20.27
N VAL A 150 2.07 23.65 -19.63
CA VAL A 150 2.18 22.75 -18.49
C VAL A 150 1.76 21.36 -18.92
N MET A 151 2.67 20.41 -18.76
CA MET A 151 2.35 19.01 -19.00
C MET A 151 1.35 18.51 -17.96
N SER A 152 0.24 17.91 -18.40
CA SER A 152 -0.74 17.31 -17.49
C SER A 152 -0.12 16.14 -16.72
N GLN A 153 -0.38 16.03 -15.41
CA GLN A 153 0.03 14.86 -14.64
C GLN A 153 -0.54 13.57 -15.24
N GLN A 154 -1.73 13.61 -15.83
CA GLN A 154 -2.35 12.42 -16.46
C GLN A 154 -1.59 11.93 -17.69
N SER A 155 -0.71 12.75 -18.27
CA SER A 155 0.19 12.32 -19.35
C SER A 155 1.40 11.54 -18.84
N ILE A 156 1.65 11.52 -17.52
CA ILE A 156 2.72 10.74 -16.89
C ILE A 156 2.15 9.33 -16.60
N PRO A 157 2.71 8.27 -17.22
CA PRO A 157 2.22 6.91 -17.03
C PRO A 157 2.19 6.50 -15.55
N ILE A 158 1.20 5.68 -15.17
CA ILE A 158 0.96 5.26 -13.78
C ILE A 158 2.22 4.65 -13.16
N GLU A 159 2.87 3.73 -13.87
CA GLU A 159 4.11 3.09 -13.43
C GLU A 159 5.25 4.10 -13.23
N LYS A 160 5.35 5.14 -14.07
CA LYS A 160 6.39 6.17 -13.89
C LYS A 160 6.13 6.97 -12.62
N ARG A 161 4.87 7.36 -12.37
CA ARG A 161 4.49 8.08 -11.13
C ARG A 161 4.87 7.30 -9.88
N TYR A 162 4.56 6.00 -9.83
CA TYR A 162 4.94 5.15 -8.70
C TYR A 162 6.46 4.94 -8.60
N ARG A 163 7.17 4.77 -9.71
CA ARG A 163 8.64 4.65 -9.70
C ARG A 163 9.31 5.90 -9.16
N TYR A 164 8.87 7.09 -9.59
CA TYR A 164 9.38 8.35 -9.07
C TYR A 164 9.06 8.50 -7.59
N ALA A 165 7.85 8.12 -7.15
CA ALA A 165 7.50 8.15 -5.74
C ALA A 165 8.42 7.25 -4.90
N LEU A 166 8.70 6.02 -5.36
CA LEU A 166 9.65 5.13 -4.68
C LEU A 166 11.05 5.74 -4.60
N LYS A 167 11.59 6.28 -5.70
CA LYS A 167 12.88 6.98 -5.69
C LYS A 167 12.90 8.16 -4.71
N CYS A 168 11.83 8.95 -4.67
CA CYS A 168 11.70 10.07 -3.72
C CYS A 168 11.65 9.57 -2.28
N TYR A 169 10.92 8.49 -1.98
CA TYR A 169 10.85 7.90 -0.66
C TYR A 169 12.19 7.33 -0.21
N GLU A 170 12.86 6.55 -1.06
CA GLU A 170 14.21 6.03 -0.79
C GLU A 170 15.19 7.16 -0.51
N LYS A 171 15.19 8.22 -1.34
CA LYS A 171 16.07 9.37 -1.14
C LYS A 171 15.78 10.12 0.16
N ARG A 172 14.51 10.20 0.56
CA ARG A 172 14.06 10.80 1.82
C ARG A 172 14.32 9.92 3.04
N GLY A 173 14.90 8.72 2.87
CA GLY A 173 15.12 7.78 3.96
C GLY A 173 13.83 7.18 4.50
N ALA A 174 12.83 6.97 3.63
CA ALA A 174 11.59 6.34 4.02
C ALA A 174 11.84 4.91 4.52
N ARG A 175 11.11 4.54 5.56
CA ARG A 175 11.18 3.21 6.15
C ARG A 175 10.68 2.11 5.18
N PRO A 176 11.17 0.87 5.32
CA PRO A 176 10.71 -0.27 4.53
C PRO A 176 9.19 -0.40 4.45
N ALA A 177 8.43 -0.23 5.55
CA ALA A 177 6.96 -0.34 5.45
C ALA A 177 6.30 0.72 4.56
N ALA A 178 6.88 1.92 4.47
CA ALA A 178 6.37 2.97 3.59
C ALA A 178 6.66 2.63 2.13
N ILE A 179 7.91 2.24 1.83
CA ILE A 179 8.33 1.77 0.49
C ILE A 179 7.46 0.58 0.06
N ALA A 180 7.25 -0.39 0.95
CA ALA A 180 6.45 -1.58 0.69
C ALA A 180 5.02 -1.25 0.31
N LYS A 181 4.36 -0.36 1.07
CA LYS A 181 2.98 0.07 0.80
C LYS A 181 2.87 0.84 -0.51
N THR A 182 3.79 1.76 -0.78
CA THR A 182 3.78 2.52 -2.04
C THR A 182 4.01 1.61 -3.24
N ALA A 183 4.93 0.65 -3.14
CA ALA A 183 5.18 -0.32 -4.19
C ALA A 183 3.97 -1.25 -4.40
N LEU A 184 3.33 -1.72 -3.31
CA LEU A 184 2.12 -2.53 -3.40
C LEU A 184 0.98 -1.78 -4.09
N MET A 185 0.77 -0.51 -3.74
CA MET A 185 -0.20 0.36 -4.41
C MET A 185 0.12 0.52 -5.91
N GLY A 186 1.41 0.62 -6.28
CA GLY A 186 1.84 0.64 -7.68
C GLY A 186 1.52 -0.66 -8.43
N ALA A 187 1.76 -1.80 -7.80
CA ALA A 187 1.38 -3.10 -8.35
C ALA A 187 -0.15 -3.21 -8.52
N TRP A 188 -0.92 -2.80 -7.52
CA TRP A 188 -2.38 -2.77 -7.58
C TRP A 188 -2.91 -1.82 -8.65
N ALA A 189 -2.29 -0.63 -8.80
CA ALA A 189 -2.65 0.33 -9.83
C ALA A 189 -2.49 -0.28 -11.23
N LEU A 190 -1.37 -0.97 -11.49
CA LEU A 190 -1.16 -1.62 -12.78
C LEU A 190 -2.09 -2.81 -13.00
N ARG A 191 -2.30 -3.64 -11.97
CA ARG A 191 -3.21 -4.79 -12.07
C ARG A 191 -4.65 -4.35 -12.34
N ALA A 192 -5.13 -3.31 -11.65
CA ALA A 192 -6.45 -2.74 -11.91
C ALA A 192 -6.49 -2.09 -13.29
N PHE A 193 -5.45 -1.33 -13.68
CA PHE A 193 -5.40 -0.66 -14.98
C PHE A 193 -5.46 -1.63 -16.17
N VAL A 194 -4.81 -2.79 -16.10
CA VAL A 194 -4.88 -3.78 -17.19
C VAL A 194 -6.24 -4.47 -17.31
N ASN A 195 -7.10 -4.37 -16.28
CA ASN A 195 -8.49 -4.83 -16.34
C ASN A 195 -9.43 -3.79 -17.00
N VAL A 196 -8.97 -2.57 -17.24
CA VAL A 196 -9.77 -1.52 -17.89
C VAL A 196 -9.83 -1.79 -19.41
N PRO A 197 -11.04 -1.82 -20.02
CA PRO A 197 -11.19 -1.95 -21.46
C PRO A 197 -10.44 -0.86 -22.23
N ILE A 198 -9.82 -1.24 -23.34
CA ILE A 198 -9.14 -0.31 -24.25
C ILE A 198 -10.19 0.32 -25.17
N GLY A 199 -10.41 1.63 -25.04
CA GLY A 199 -11.29 2.38 -25.94
C GLY A 199 -10.58 2.76 -27.24
N HIS A 200 -10.80 2.00 -28.31
CA HIS A 200 -10.28 2.33 -29.64
C HIS A 200 -11.23 1.79 -30.73
N GLN A 201 -11.63 2.64 -31.70
CA GLN A 201 -12.64 2.31 -32.71
C GLN A 201 -12.32 1.05 -33.54
N GLN A 202 -11.03 0.79 -33.80
CA GLN A 202 -10.61 -0.44 -34.49
C GLN A 202 -10.84 -1.73 -33.68
N LEU A 203 -11.27 -1.65 -32.42
CA LEU A 203 -11.54 -2.80 -31.56
C LEU A 203 -13.04 -3.08 -31.37
N ASP A 204 -13.92 -2.20 -31.85
CA ASP A 204 -15.36 -2.27 -31.58
C ASP A 204 -15.98 -3.61 -32.01
N GLY A 205 -15.69 -4.06 -33.24
CA GLY A 205 -16.15 -5.37 -33.72
C GLY A 205 -15.58 -6.56 -32.93
N GLY A 206 -14.38 -6.41 -32.34
CA GLY A 206 -13.82 -7.41 -31.43
C GLY A 206 -14.55 -7.47 -30.09
N TYR A 207 -15.00 -6.32 -29.57
CA TYR A 207 -15.85 -6.28 -28.38
C TYR A 207 -17.21 -6.92 -28.63
N GLU A 208 -17.86 -6.61 -29.76
CA GLU A 208 -19.14 -7.23 -30.15
C GLU A 208 -19.02 -8.76 -30.20
N GLU A 209 -17.99 -9.28 -30.87
CA GLU A 209 -17.75 -10.71 -31.01
C GLU A 209 -17.54 -11.42 -29.65
N VAL A 210 -16.78 -10.81 -28.74
CA VAL A 210 -16.52 -11.37 -27.41
C VAL A 210 -17.77 -11.27 -26.53
N ASN A 211 -18.47 -10.13 -26.57
CA ASN A 211 -19.71 -9.93 -25.80
C ASN A 211 -20.78 -10.94 -26.20
N ASP A 212 -20.96 -11.23 -27.50
CA ASP A 212 -21.91 -12.23 -27.99
C ASP A 212 -21.66 -13.64 -27.44
N LYS A 213 -20.39 -13.99 -27.22
CA LYS A 213 -20.02 -15.26 -26.60
C LYS A 213 -20.26 -15.22 -25.09
N VAL A 214 -19.87 -14.14 -24.43
CA VAL A 214 -20.01 -13.95 -22.97
C VAL A 214 -21.47 -13.91 -22.54
N MET A 215 -22.35 -13.26 -23.31
CA MET A 215 -23.78 -13.11 -23.00
C MET A 215 -24.50 -14.45 -22.81
N ARG A 216 -24.00 -15.54 -23.40
CA ARG A 216 -24.53 -16.91 -23.24
C ARG A 216 -24.30 -17.48 -21.84
N HIS A 217 -23.36 -16.90 -21.09
CA HIS A 217 -23.01 -17.31 -19.74
C HIS A 217 -23.57 -16.37 -18.67
N VAL A 218 -24.07 -15.18 -19.07
CA VAL A 218 -24.60 -14.18 -18.14
C VAL A 218 -25.97 -14.62 -17.61
N LYS A 219 -26.17 -14.53 -16.30
CA LYS A 219 -27.49 -14.69 -15.66
C LYS A 219 -27.96 -13.36 -15.10
N GLU A 220 -29.26 -13.10 -15.20
CA GLU A 220 -29.85 -11.88 -14.65
C GLU A 220 -29.60 -11.78 -13.14
N GLY A 221 -29.16 -10.60 -12.69
CA GLY A 221 -28.90 -10.30 -11.28
C GLY A 221 -27.63 -10.93 -10.69
N GLU A 222 -26.78 -11.59 -11.50
CA GLU A 222 -25.56 -12.20 -10.97
C GLU A 222 -24.45 -11.16 -10.71
N SER A 223 -23.68 -11.38 -9.65
CA SER A 223 -22.47 -10.63 -9.36
C SER A 223 -21.24 -11.23 -10.06
N PHE A 224 -20.22 -10.40 -10.26
CA PHE A 224 -18.95 -10.87 -10.82
C PHE A 224 -18.27 -11.87 -9.86
N SER A 225 -17.80 -12.99 -10.40
CA SER A 225 -16.93 -13.94 -9.69
C SER A 225 -15.78 -14.36 -10.58
N LEU A 226 -14.54 -14.15 -10.09
CA LEU A 226 -13.34 -14.54 -10.82
C LEU A 226 -13.32 -16.05 -11.13
N ALA A 227 -13.74 -16.87 -10.17
CA ALA A 227 -13.80 -18.34 -10.31
C ALA A 227 -14.74 -18.80 -11.44
N LYS A 228 -15.80 -18.04 -11.72
CA LYS A 228 -16.71 -18.30 -12.85
C LYS A 228 -16.12 -17.79 -14.17
N TRP A 229 -15.66 -16.54 -14.19
CA TRP A 229 -15.33 -15.86 -15.44
C TRP A 229 -13.97 -16.27 -16.01
N LEU A 230 -13.01 -16.62 -15.17
CA LEU A 230 -11.69 -17.11 -15.61
C LEU A 230 -11.79 -18.29 -16.59
N PRO A 231 -12.49 -19.41 -16.28
CA PRO A 231 -12.60 -20.52 -17.23
C PRO A 231 -13.42 -20.18 -18.48
N VAL A 232 -14.41 -19.28 -18.40
CA VAL A 232 -15.19 -18.83 -19.57
C VAL A 232 -14.31 -18.07 -20.55
N TYR A 233 -13.53 -17.09 -20.07
CA TYR A 233 -12.63 -16.31 -20.94
C TYR A 233 -11.46 -17.15 -21.47
N LYS A 234 -10.96 -18.10 -20.68
CA LYS A 234 -10.00 -19.10 -21.16
C LYS A 234 -10.57 -19.86 -22.37
N GLN A 235 -11.78 -20.39 -22.24
CA GLN A 235 -12.44 -21.13 -23.30
C GLN A 235 -12.63 -20.27 -24.56
N ILE A 236 -13.16 -19.06 -24.41
CA ILE A 236 -13.37 -18.13 -25.54
C ILE A 236 -12.06 -17.82 -26.28
N PHE A 237 -10.97 -17.64 -25.55
CA PHE A 237 -9.66 -17.35 -26.14
C PHE A 237 -9.03 -18.58 -26.81
N GLU A 238 -9.12 -19.76 -26.17
CA GLU A 238 -8.43 -20.98 -26.62
C GLU A 238 -9.18 -21.74 -27.73
N GLU A 239 -10.52 -21.70 -27.79
CA GLU A 239 -11.31 -22.41 -28.80
C GLU A 239 -11.14 -21.87 -30.23
N GLY A 240 -10.53 -20.69 -30.38
CA GLY A 240 -10.26 -20.09 -31.67
C GLY A 240 -11.51 -19.58 -32.40
N GLY A 241 -11.35 -19.26 -33.69
CA GLY A 241 -12.43 -18.71 -34.52
C GLY A 241 -12.75 -17.23 -34.31
N LEU A 242 -11.98 -16.53 -33.46
CA LEU A 242 -12.08 -15.09 -33.28
C LEU A 242 -11.36 -14.32 -34.39
N THR A 243 -11.87 -13.13 -34.71
CA THR A 243 -11.13 -12.10 -35.46
C THR A 243 -9.83 -11.72 -34.73
N ASN A 244 -8.95 -10.93 -35.35
CA ASN A 244 -7.71 -10.52 -34.68
C ASN A 244 -7.99 -9.57 -33.51
N GLU A 245 -8.98 -8.71 -33.70
CA GLU A 245 -9.53 -7.78 -32.72
C GLU A 245 -10.20 -8.56 -31.59
N GLY A 246 -11.10 -9.51 -31.91
CA GLY A 246 -11.73 -10.39 -30.92
C GLY A 246 -10.72 -11.24 -30.16
N SER A 247 -9.68 -11.76 -30.84
CA SER A 247 -8.57 -12.47 -30.20
C SER A 247 -7.80 -11.59 -29.22
N LEU A 248 -7.54 -10.33 -29.59
CA LEU A 248 -6.91 -9.36 -28.70
C LEU A 248 -7.78 -9.13 -27.47
N ILE A 249 -9.07 -8.83 -27.64
CA ILE A 249 -9.98 -8.53 -26.52
C ILE A 249 -10.11 -9.74 -25.59
N ALA A 250 -10.44 -10.92 -26.12
CA ALA A 250 -10.55 -12.13 -25.31
C ALA A 250 -9.23 -12.47 -24.60
N GLY A 251 -8.10 -12.36 -25.31
CA GLY A 251 -6.79 -12.65 -24.77
C GLY A 251 -6.36 -11.66 -23.69
N LEU A 252 -6.56 -10.36 -23.88
CA LEU A 252 -6.22 -9.35 -22.87
C LEU A 252 -7.11 -9.45 -21.63
N THR A 253 -8.40 -9.73 -21.79
CA THR A 253 -9.29 -9.99 -20.66
C THR A 253 -8.85 -11.25 -19.92
N TYR A 254 -8.58 -12.34 -20.63
CA TYR A 254 -8.10 -13.58 -20.00
C TYR A 254 -6.77 -13.39 -19.27
N PHE A 255 -5.81 -12.68 -19.89
CA PHE A 255 -4.55 -12.27 -19.28
C PHE A 255 -4.76 -11.52 -17.95
N ALA A 256 -5.66 -10.54 -17.94
CA ALA A 256 -5.93 -9.71 -16.76
C ALA A 256 -6.59 -10.52 -15.63
N LEU A 257 -7.49 -11.45 -15.97
CA LEU A 257 -8.09 -12.37 -15.00
C LEU A 257 -7.07 -13.35 -14.43
N GLU A 258 -6.15 -13.88 -15.24
CA GLU A 258 -5.05 -14.72 -14.73
C GLU A 258 -4.08 -13.94 -13.85
N LEU A 259 -3.87 -12.64 -14.14
CA LEU A 259 -3.08 -11.77 -13.27
C LEU A 259 -3.76 -11.57 -11.90
N ARG A 260 -5.10 -11.46 -11.87
CA ARG A 260 -5.88 -11.44 -10.62
C ARG A 260 -5.81 -12.77 -9.88
N ASN A 261 -5.90 -13.89 -10.58
CA ASN A 261 -5.68 -15.24 -10.04
C ASN A 261 -4.24 -15.43 -9.51
N GLY A 262 -3.29 -14.66 -10.06
CA GLY A 262 -1.88 -14.69 -9.70
C GLY A 262 -1.09 -15.79 -10.38
N ASP A 263 -1.54 -16.24 -11.56
CA ASP A 263 -0.79 -17.18 -12.40
C ASP A 263 0.05 -16.42 -13.42
N LEU A 264 1.25 -16.02 -12.99
CA LEU A 264 2.18 -15.24 -13.82
C LEU A 264 2.60 -16.00 -15.09
N THR A 265 2.72 -17.33 -15.00
CA THR A 265 3.13 -18.18 -16.12
C THR A 265 2.08 -18.16 -17.21
N VAL A 266 0.80 -18.34 -16.86
CA VAL A 266 -0.31 -18.28 -17.81
C VAL A 266 -0.46 -16.86 -18.36
N SER A 267 -0.39 -15.81 -17.53
CA SER A 267 -0.43 -14.42 -18.00
C SER A 267 0.62 -14.12 -19.08
N ARG A 268 1.87 -14.58 -18.89
CA ARG A 268 2.94 -14.44 -19.90
C ARG A 268 2.61 -15.20 -21.19
N LYS A 269 2.20 -16.46 -21.05
CA LYS A 269 1.85 -17.33 -22.19
C LYS A 269 0.74 -16.72 -23.06
N VAL A 270 -0.27 -16.10 -22.47
CA VAL A 270 -1.35 -15.43 -23.20
C VAL A 270 -0.80 -14.27 -24.05
N LEU A 271 0.03 -13.41 -23.46
CA LEU A 271 0.64 -12.28 -24.18
C LEU A 271 1.62 -12.74 -25.27
N ASP A 272 2.34 -13.84 -25.05
CA ASP A 272 3.22 -14.44 -26.07
C ASP A 272 2.41 -15.00 -27.24
N THR A 273 1.32 -15.72 -26.96
CA THR A 273 0.40 -16.25 -27.97
C THR A 273 -0.18 -15.14 -28.85
N LEU A 274 -0.62 -14.03 -28.24
CA LEU A 274 -1.08 -12.85 -28.97
C LEU A 274 0.03 -12.21 -29.81
N GLY A 275 1.22 -12.05 -29.22
CA GLY A 275 2.37 -11.45 -29.91
C GLY A 275 2.80 -12.25 -31.14
N GLU A 276 2.83 -13.57 -31.05
CA GLU A 276 3.12 -14.47 -32.17
C GLU A 276 2.04 -14.36 -33.26
N ARG A 277 0.77 -14.36 -32.87
CA ARG A 277 -0.35 -14.22 -33.80
C ARG A 277 -0.23 -12.95 -34.64
N PHE A 278 -0.04 -11.80 -33.98
CA PHE A 278 -0.01 -10.51 -34.68
C PHE A 278 1.29 -10.26 -35.45
N THR A 279 2.37 -10.96 -35.10
CA THR A 279 3.61 -10.95 -35.90
C THR A 279 3.43 -11.65 -37.25
N LYS A 280 2.57 -12.68 -37.30
CA LYS A 280 2.25 -13.44 -38.51
C LYS A 280 1.21 -12.74 -39.42
N MET A 281 0.63 -11.61 -39.01
CA MET A 281 -0.30 -10.85 -39.84
C MET A 281 0.37 -10.26 -41.10
N PRO A 282 -0.35 -10.09 -42.22
CA PRO A 282 0.17 -9.42 -43.41
C PRO A 282 0.72 -8.01 -43.09
N GLN A 283 1.84 -7.62 -43.72
CA GLN A 283 2.47 -6.31 -43.47
C GLN A 283 1.58 -5.12 -43.87
N ASN A 284 0.70 -5.31 -44.85
CA ASN A 284 -0.25 -4.30 -45.32
C ASN A 284 -1.52 -4.21 -44.47
N ASN A 285 -1.65 -4.98 -43.38
CA ASN A 285 -2.80 -4.88 -42.50
C ASN A 285 -2.67 -3.65 -41.59
N ASN A 286 -3.59 -2.70 -41.75
CA ASN A 286 -3.58 -1.42 -41.02
C ASN A 286 -3.75 -1.57 -39.50
N ALA A 287 -4.36 -2.65 -39.02
CA ALA A 287 -4.53 -2.91 -37.58
C ALA A 287 -3.28 -3.51 -36.93
N ARG A 288 -2.37 -4.12 -37.72
CA ARG A 288 -1.19 -4.83 -37.19
C ARG A 288 -0.34 -3.97 -36.25
N PRO A 289 0.04 -2.71 -36.55
CA PRO A 289 0.85 -1.89 -35.66
C PRO A 289 0.15 -1.59 -34.32
N LEU A 290 -1.16 -1.37 -34.35
CA LEU A 290 -1.96 -1.15 -33.14
C LEU A 290 -1.96 -2.39 -32.26
N LEU A 291 -2.35 -3.55 -32.80
CA LEU A 291 -2.46 -4.80 -32.03
C LEU A 291 -1.11 -5.22 -31.43
N GLN A 292 -0.02 -5.13 -32.21
CA GLN A 292 1.33 -5.38 -31.70
C GLN A 292 1.76 -4.37 -30.63
N GLY A 293 1.39 -3.09 -30.82
CA GLY A 293 1.64 -2.02 -29.86
C GLY A 293 1.00 -2.29 -28.51
N LEU A 294 -0.29 -2.68 -28.51
CA LEU A 294 -1.05 -3.00 -27.31
C LEU A 294 -0.48 -4.23 -26.59
N VAL A 295 -0.14 -5.31 -27.30
CA VAL A 295 0.50 -6.49 -26.66
C VAL A 295 1.84 -6.11 -26.03
N ARG A 296 2.67 -5.33 -26.73
CA ARG A 296 3.96 -4.87 -26.19
C ARG A 296 3.78 -4.01 -24.94
N GLU A 297 2.78 -3.13 -24.94
CA GLU A 297 2.44 -2.33 -23.78
C GLU A 297 2.03 -3.21 -22.58
N ARG A 298 1.18 -4.21 -22.80
CA ARG A 298 0.75 -5.13 -21.75
C ARG A 298 1.89 -6.00 -21.20
N LYS A 299 2.83 -6.45 -22.06
CA LYS A 299 4.06 -7.13 -21.59
C LYS A 299 4.88 -6.24 -20.68
N ARG A 300 5.12 -4.99 -21.11
CA ARG A 300 5.84 -4.01 -20.28
C ARG A 300 5.13 -3.77 -18.95
N MET A 301 3.80 -3.58 -18.94
CA MET A 301 3.03 -3.39 -17.71
C MET A 301 3.08 -4.60 -16.79
N LEU A 302 3.10 -5.83 -17.33
CA LEU A 302 3.30 -7.04 -16.54
C LEU A 302 4.66 -7.06 -15.85
N ASP A 303 5.73 -6.68 -16.56
CA ASP A 303 7.08 -6.62 -15.98
C ASP A 303 7.18 -5.54 -14.88
N GLU A 304 6.57 -4.37 -15.10
CA GLU A 304 6.48 -3.32 -14.08
C GLU A 304 5.67 -3.76 -12.85
N TYR A 305 4.54 -4.45 -13.06
CA TYR A 305 3.73 -5.04 -11.99
C TYR A 305 4.57 -6.01 -11.14
N VAL A 306 5.29 -6.93 -11.78
CA VAL A 306 6.16 -7.89 -11.08
C VAL A 306 7.29 -7.16 -10.35
N GLY A 307 7.88 -6.12 -10.95
CA GLY A 307 8.90 -5.29 -10.32
C GLY A 307 8.40 -4.62 -9.04
N PHE A 308 7.25 -3.93 -9.11
CA PHE A 308 6.63 -3.31 -7.95
C PHE A 308 6.27 -4.32 -6.86
N LEU A 309 5.68 -5.46 -7.24
CA LEU A 309 5.29 -6.47 -6.27
C LEU A 309 6.51 -7.11 -5.59
N THR A 310 7.62 -7.26 -6.30
CA THR A 310 8.89 -7.73 -5.73
C THR A 310 9.42 -6.73 -4.71
N ILE A 311 9.51 -5.44 -5.07
CA ILE A 311 9.91 -4.36 -4.15
C ILE A 311 9.02 -4.33 -2.91
N ALA A 312 7.70 -4.45 -3.11
CA ALA A 312 6.72 -4.48 -2.03
C ALA A 312 6.97 -5.64 -1.07
N THR A 313 7.10 -6.85 -1.62
CA THR A 313 7.30 -8.08 -0.86
C THR A 313 8.57 -8.01 -0.03
N ASP A 314 9.69 -7.65 -0.65
CA ASP A 314 11.00 -7.65 0.00
C ASP A 314 11.07 -6.57 1.10
N ASN A 315 10.45 -5.41 0.88
CA ASN A 315 10.36 -4.36 1.89
C ASN A 315 9.36 -4.70 3.01
N PHE A 316 8.28 -5.46 2.76
CA PHE A 316 7.43 -5.96 3.84
C PHE A 316 8.18 -6.98 4.70
N ILE A 317 8.99 -7.86 4.11
CA ILE A 317 9.84 -8.77 4.86
C ILE A 317 10.80 -7.98 5.75
N ALA A 318 11.49 -6.97 5.20
CA ALA A 318 12.38 -6.10 5.95
C ALA A 318 11.65 -5.32 7.06
N ALA A 319 10.45 -4.80 6.78
CA ALA A 319 9.63 -4.10 7.77
C ALA A 319 9.19 -5.01 8.93
N ILE A 320 8.84 -6.27 8.66
CA ILE A 320 8.51 -7.26 9.69
C ILE A 320 9.76 -7.59 10.51
N GLN A 321 10.91 -7.80 9.87
CA GLN A 321 12.20 -8.01 10.55
C GLN A 321 12.58 -6.84 11.45
N ASN A 322 12.28 -5.63 11.02
CA ASN A 322 12.49 -4.41 11.78
C ASN A 322 11.39 -4.16 12.82
N GLU A 323 10.40 -5.05 12.98
CA GLU A 323 9.33 -4.87 13.97
C GLU A 323 8.54 -3.55 13.78
N GLU A 324 8.33 -3.13 12.52
CA GLU A 324 7.54 -1.94 12.18
C GLU A 324 6.02 -2.16 12.31
N PHE A 325 5.58 -3.38 12.63
CA PHE A 325 4.18 -3.78 12.77
C PHE A 325 3.94 -4.44 14.13
N THR A 326 2.82 -4.09 14.76
CA THR A 326 2.33 -4.78 15.96
C THR A 326 1.77 -6.15 15.59
N ARG A 327 1.51 -6.98 16.60
CA ARG A 327 0.97 -8.32 16.40
C ARG A 327 -0.33 -8.36 15.61
N ASP A 328 -1.23 -7.43 15.88
CA ASP A 328 -2.53 -7.35 15.22
C ASP A 328 -2.41 -7.04 13.72
N ASP A 329 -1.42 -6.23 13.35
CA ASP A 329 -1.16 -5.89 11.95
C ASP A 329 -0.44 -7.02 11.18
N LEU A 330 0.28 -7.92 11.87
CA LEU A 330 1.16 -8.91 11.24
C LEU A 330 0.43 -9.90 10.36
N LEU A 331 -0.78 -10.36 10.73
CA LEU A 331 -1.53 -11.34 9.93
C LEU A 331 -1.68 -10.91 8.47
N ASN A 332 -2.14 -9.67 8.28
CA ASN A 332 -2.32 -9.07 6.96
C ASN A 332 -0.99 -8.98 6.21
N LYS A 333 0.12 -8.66 6.90
CA LYS A 333 1.44 -8.51 6.27
C LYS A 333 2.04 -9.84 5.87
N VAL A 334 1.86 -10.89 6.69
CA VAL A 334 2.28 -12.25 6.36
C VAL A 334 1.51 -12.76 5.13
N LEU A 335 0.20 -12.52 5.05
CA LEU A 335 -0.59 -12.87 3.87
C LEU A 335 -0.11 -12.13 2.61
N VAL A 336 0.09 -10.82 2.70
CA VAL A 336 0.60 -10.00 1.58
C VAL A 336 1.96 -10.48 1.10
N VAL A 337 2.87 -10.85 2.00
CA VAL A 337 4.17 -11.42 1.63
C VAL A 337 3.98 -12.77 0.93
N GLY A 338 3.15 -13.66 1.47
CA GLY A 338 2.84 -14.96 0.83
C GLY A 338 2.29 -14.80 -0.58
N GLU A 339 1.27 -13.94 -0.76
CA GLU A 339 0.71 -13.62 -2.07
C GLU A 339 1.72 -12.94 -3.00
N GLY A 340 2.54 -12.02 -2.49
CA GLY A 340 3.58 -11.34 -3.25
C GLY A 340 4.63 -12.30 -3.78
N LEU A 341 5.12 -13.22 -2.96
CA LEU A 341 6.02 -14.30 -3.36
C LEU A 341 5.38 -15.20 -4.43
N ARG A 342 4.14 -15.66 -4.19
CA ARG A 342 3.43 -16.55 -5.13
C ARG A 342 3.24 -15.88 -6.50
N ARG A 343 2.73 -14.64 -6.52
CA ARG A 343 2.42 -13.89 -7.75
C ARG A 343 3.65 -13.45 -8.53
N THR A 344 4.83 -13.49 -7.91
CA THR A 344 6.12 -13.20 -8.55
C THR A 344 6.89 -14.46 -8.97
N GLY A 345 6.25 -15.65 -8.93
CA GLY A 345 6.88 -16.91 -9.32
C GLY A 345 7.90 -17.45 -8.30
N ARG A 346 7.73 -17.08 -7.03
CA ARG A 346 8.55 -17.55 -5.89
C ARG A 346 7.73 -18.49 -5.00
N GLU A 347 6.98 -19.40 -5.60
CA GLU A 347 6.03 -20.29 -4.91
C GLU A 347 6.68 -21.16 -3.84
N ALA A 348 7.92 -21.62 -4.09
CA ALA A 348 8.70 -22.40 -3.13
C ALA A 348 9.03 -21.63 -1.84
N GLN A 349 9.03 -20.29 -1.88
CA GLN A 349 9.16 -19.46 -0.68
C GLN A 349 7.78 -19.12 -0.10
N ALA A 350 6.79 -18.84 -0.96
CA ALA A 350 5.43 -18.49 -0.55
C ALA A 350 4.80 -19.54 0.40
N ILE A 351 5.05 -20.82 0.14
CA ILE A 351 4.52 -21.94 0.92
C ILE A 351 4.90 -21.87 2.41
N ASP A 352 6.10 -21.39 2.76
CA ASP A 352 6.50 -21.21 4.17
C ASP A 352 5.71 -20.09 4.85
N TRP A 353 5.41 -19.02 4.12
CA TRP A 353 4.62 -17.88 4.63
C TRP A 353 3.17 -18.26 4.86
N TYR A 354 2.57 -19.02 3.94
CA TYR A 354 1.23 -19.57 4.17
C TYR A 354 1.22 -20.60 5.30
N LEU A 355 2.25 -21.44 5.42
CA LEU A 355 2.37 -22.38 6.53
C LEU A 355 2.43 -21.63 7.86
N ALA A 356 3.27 -20.61 7.96
CA ALA A 356 3.32 -19.76 9.14
C ALA A 356 1.96 -19.11 9.43
N LEU A 357 1.32 -18.48 8.44
CA LEU A 357 0.00 -17.87 8.62
C LEU A 357 -1.05 -18.89 9.11
N SER A 358 -1.05 -20.09 8.55
CA SER A 358 -1.95 -21.17 8.97
C SER A 358 -1.72 -21.64 10.41
N GLN A 359 -0.53 -21.45 10.96
CA GLN A 359 -0.16 -21.90 12.30
C GLN A 359 -0.25 -20.80 13.36
N MET A 360 -0.37 -19.53 12.95
CA MET A 360 -0.55 -18.41 13.88
C MET A 360 -1.79 -18.63 14.74
N ILE A 361 -1.65 -18.50 16.07
CA ILE A 361 -2.72 -18.81 17.03
C ILE A 361 -3.98 -17.96 16.79
N GLU A 362 -3.79 -16.72 16.35
CA GLU A 362 -4.86 -15.75 16.04
C GLU A 362 -5.81 -16.26 14.95
N THR A 363 -5.31 -17.13 14.05
CA THR A 363 -6.10 -17.71 12.96
C THR A 363 -6.94 -18.91 13.39
N GLN A 364 -6.80 -19.37 14.64
CA GLN A 364 -7.52 -20.51 15.25
C GLN A 364 -7.38 -21.83 14.47
N PRO A 365 -6.17 -22.40 14.33
CA PRO A 365 -5.93 -23.59 13.50
C PRO A 365 -6.83 -24.78 13.84
N ARG A 366 -7.05 -25.06 15.13
CA ARG A 366 -7.92 -26.14 15.60
C ARG A 366 -9.37 -25.99 15.13
N LEU A 367 -9.93 -24.78 15.23
CA LEU A 367 -11.29 -24.50 14.77
C LEU A 367 -11.39 -24.71 13.24
N ARG A 368 -10.38 -24.27 12.49
CA ARG A 368 -10.36 -24.47 11.03
C ARG A 368 -10.27 -25.93 10.66
N ASP A 369 -9.49 -26.73 11.39
CA ASP A 369 -9.41 -28.17 11.20
C ASP A 369 -10.77 -28.85 11.47
N GLU A 370 -11.48 -28.46 12.52
CA GLU A 370 -12.83 -28.95 12.83
C GLU A 370 -13.84 -28.60 11.71
N ILE A 371 -13.81 -27.36 11.22
CA ILE A 371 -14.64 -26.92 10.08
C ILE A 371 -14.35 -27.78 8.85
N ARG A 372 -13.07 -28.05 8.58
CA ARG A 372 -12.64 -28.87 7.44
C ARG A 372 -13.10 -30.33 7.57
N GLN A 373 -13.02 -30.91 8.77
CA GLN A 373 -13.50 -32.27 9.03
C GLN A 373 -15.01 -32.42 8.82
N GLN A 374 -15.77 -31.33 8.95
CA GLN A 374 -17.20 -31.28 8.62
C GLN A 374 -17.48 -31.11 7.11
N GLY A 375 -16.45 -31.03 6.26
CA GLY A 375 -16.59 -30.78 4.83
C GLY A 375 -17.10 -29.38 4.50
N LYS A 376 -16.91 -28.41 5.41
CA LYS A 376 -17.39 -27.02 5.27
C LYS A 376 -16.22 -26.05 5.06
N ALA A 377 -16.58 -24.82 4.69
CA ALA A 377 -15.71 -23.65 4.79
C ALA A 377 -16.20 -22.74 5.93
N PRO A 378 -15.34 -21.86 6.48
CA PRO A 378 -15.77 -20.85 7.43
C PRO A 378 -16.91 -20.01 6.86
N ALA A 379 -17.89 -19.68 7.69
CA ALA A 379 -18.99 -18.81 7.30
C ALA A 379 -18.46 -17.42 6.90
N SER A 380 -19.13 -16.73 5.97
CA SER A 380 -18.67 -15.43 5.45
C SER A 380 -18.51 -14.35 6.51
N ASP A 381 -19.20 -14.48 7.65
CA ASP A 381 -19.16 -13.60 8.81
C ASP A 381 -18.15 -14.06 9.89
N ALA A 382 -17.41 -15.14 9.65
CA ALA A 382 -16.34 -15.57 10.55
C ALA A 382 -15.29 -14.47 10.71
N ASN A 383 -14.65 -14.43 11.88
CA ASN A 383 -13.57 -13.48 12.19
C ASN A 383 -12.52 -13.46 11.06
N GLY A 384 -12.11 -12.26 10.63
CA GLY A 384 -11.13 -12.05 9.56
C GLY A 384 -9.83 -12.84 9.74
N ALA A 385 -9.36 -13.05 10.98
CA ALA A 385 -8.18 -13.88 11.24
C ALA A 385 -8.40 -15.37 10.88
N VAL A 386 -9.60 -15.90 11.15
CA VAL A 386 -9.98 -17.27 10.76
C VAL A 386 -10.07 -17.38 9.24
N GLN A 387 -10.63 -16.37 8.57
CA GLN A 387 -10.68 -16.31 7.10
C GLN A 387 -9.27 -16.29 6.50
N MET A 388 -8.36 -15.47 7.01
CA MET A 388 -6.97 -15.42 6.54
C MET A 388 -6.24 -16.76 6.72
N GLY A 389 -6.41 -17.42 7.88
CA GLY A 389 -5.87 -18.76 8.08
C GLY A 389 -6.43 -19.78 7.09
N TRP A 390 -7.72 -19.70 6.80
CA TRP A 390 -8.37 -20.58 5.82
C TRP A 390 -7.86 -20.35 4.39
N MET A 391 -7.67 -19.09 4.00
CA MET A 391 -7.05 -18.73 2.73
C MET A 391 -5.64 -19.33 2.63
N ALA A 392 -4.85 -19.23 3.70
CA ALA A 392 -3.52 -19.84 3.74
C ALA A 392 -3.59 -21.37 3.54
N ASP A 393 -4.51 -22.06 4.24
CA ASP A 393 -4.72 -23.51 4.06
C ASP A 393 -5.06 -23.86 2.60
N GLN A 394 -5.92 -23.07 1.95
CA GLN A 394 -6.28 -23.27 0.54
C GLN A 394 -5.08 -23.05 -0.39
N LYS A 395 -4.27 -22.02 -0.16
CA LYS A 395 -3.06 -21.77 -0.96
C LYS A 395 -2.02 -22.87 -0.79
N LEU A 396 -1.82 -23.38 0.43
CA LEU A 396 -0.97 -24.55 0.67
C LEU A 396 -1.41 -25.76 -0.17
N ALA A 397 -2.71 -26.07 -0.15
CA ALA A 397 -3.25 -27.19 -0.91
C ALA A 397 -3.11 -26.97 -2.44
N GLN A 398 -3.35 -25.74 -2.92
CA GLN A 398 -3.19 -25.38 -4.33
C GLN A 398 -1.75 -25.53 -4.80
N LEU A 399 -0.78 -25.00 -4.04
CA LEU A 399 0.64 -25.08 -4.38
C LEU A 399 1.16 -26.53 -4.35
N THR A 400 0.74 -27.31 -3.34
CA THR A 400 1.07 -28.74 -3.26
C THR A 400 0.53 -29.49 -4.48
N LYS A 401 -0.73 -29.24 -4.86
CA LYS A 401 -1.35 -29.83 -6.06
C LYS A 401 -0.65 -29.40 -7.35
N ALA A 402 -0.11 -28.18 -7.40
CA ALA A 402 0.68 -27.68 -8.52
C ALA A 402 2.12 -28.25 -8.57
N GLY A 403 2.49 -29.12 -7.62
CA GLY A 403 3.79 -29.80 -7.62
C GLY A 403 4.91 -29.05 -6.88
N VAL A 404 4.59 -28.01 -6.11
CA VAL A 404 5.57 -27.35 -5.25
C VAL A 404 5.95 -28.29 -4.11
N VAL A 405 7.19 -28.79 -4.14
CA VAL A 405 7.71 -29.72 -3.12
C VAL A 405 8.08 -28.94 -1.86
N HIS A 406 7.54 -29.35 -0.72
CA HIS A 406 7.78 -28.70 0.57
C HIS A 406 7.86 -29.75 1.70
N PRO A 407 8.78 -29.60 2.68
CA PRO A 407 8.99 -30.59 3.73
C PRO A 407 7.91 -30.62 4.83
N GLY A 408 6.84 -29.82 4.71
CA GLY A 408 5.78 -29.69 5.71
C GLY A 408 6.19 -28.90 6.96
N THR A 409 7.42 -28.37 6.98
CA THR A 409 7.98 -27.54 8.05
C THR A 409 8.65 -26.31 7.46
N ILE A 410 8.74 -25.23 8.23
CA ILE A 410 9.36 -23.98 7.78
C ILE A 410 10.85 -24.22 7.54
N ALA A 411 11.30 -24.12 6.29
CA ALA A 411 12.65 -24.53 5.89
C ALA A 411 13.39 -23.53 5.00
N GLY A 412 12.68 -22.57 4.41
CA GLY A 412 13.20 -21.60 3.46
C GLY A 412 14.04 -20.48 4.07
N PRO A 413 14.41 -19.48 3.25
CA PRO A 413 15.36 -18.43 3.63
C PRO A 413 14.88 -17.56 4.80
N HIS A 414 13.57 -17.47 5.03
CA HIS A 414 12.98 -16.65 6.08
C HIS A 414 12.64 -17.44 7.36
N LYS A 415 13.14 -18.67 7.52
CA LYS A 415 12.79 -19.53 8.66
C LYS A 415 12.97 -18.89 10.03
N GLY A 416 14.03 -18.11 10.24
CA GLY A 416 14.29 -17.43 11.50
C GLY A 416 13.21 -16.39 11.83
N LEU A 417 12.80 -15.62 10.82
CA LEU A 417 11.74 -14.62 10.95
C LEU A 417 10.38 -15.28 11.22
N LEU A 418 10.05 -16.32 10.45
CA LEU A 418 8.77 -17.00 10.57
C LEU A 418 8.64 -17.75 11.91
N ASN A 419 9.73 -18.36 12.39
CA ASN A 419 9.76 -18.94 13.73
C ASN A 419 9.63 -17.88 14.83
N ALA A 420 10.24 -16.70 14.66
CA ALA A 420 10.05 -15.59 15.60
C ALA A 420 8.58 -15.12 15.65
N ILE A 421 7.88 -15.13 14.51
CA ILE A 421 6.43 -14.85 14.44
C ILE A 421 5.62 -15.94 15.16
N LEU A 422 5.93 -17.21 14.96
CA LEU A 422 5.15 -18.31 15.53
C LEU A 422 5.40 -18.55 17.01
N PHE A 423 6.66 -18.52 17.43
CA PHE A 423 7.09 -19.06 18.71
C PHE A 423 7.65 -18.00 19.66
N ASP A 424 8.33 -16.98 19.15
CA ASP A 424 9.01 -15.98 20.00
C ASP A 424 8.13 -14.75 20.30
N GLY A 425 6.98 -14.64 19.65
CA GLY A 425 6.03 -13.55 19.88
C GLY A 425 6.35 -12.25 19.16
N LEU A 426 7.04 -12.29 18.01
CA LEU A 426 7.30 -11.10 17.19
C LEU A 426 6.01 -10.29 16.96
N GLY A 427 6.12 -8.97 17.14
CA GLY A 427 5.01 -8.02 17.09
C GLY A 427 4.43 -7.67 18.46
N LYS A 428 4.90 -8.29 19.54
CA LYS A 428 4.53 -7.96 20.92
C LYS A 428 5.66 -7.22 21.65
N PRO A 429 5.40 -6.43 22.70
CA PRO A 429 6.45 -5.71 23.43
C PRO A 429 7.48 -6.63 24.06
N GLU A 430 7.06 -7.81 24.51
CA GLU A 430 7.92 -8.78 25.18
C GLU A 430 8.93 -9.42 24.22
N TYR A 431 8.69 -9.32 22.90
CA TYR A 431 9.65 -9.81 21.92
C TYR A 431 10.92 -8.97 21.95
N VAL A 432 12.03 -9.64 22.30
CA VAL A 432 13.37 -9.08 22.31
C VAL A 432 14.10 -9.55 21.06
N ASN A 433 14.31 -8.66 20.11
CA ASN A 433 15.15 -8.95 18.95
C ASN A 433 16.63 -8.98 19.38
N PRO A 434 17.31 -10.14 19.34
CA PRO A 434 18.68 -10.26 19.82
C PRO A 434 19.69 -9.49 18.98
N ALA A 435 19.35 -9.15 17.72
CA ALA A 435 20.20 -8.36 16.83
C ALA A 435 20.00 -6.85 17.00
N TRP A 436 18.89 -6.42 17.62
CA TRP A 436 18.60 -5.00 17.80
C TRP A 436 19.46 -4.40 18.92
N ARG A 437 20.00 -3.21 18.69
CA ARG A 437 20.70 -2.40 19.68
C ARG A 437 20.21 -0.96 19.58
N PRO A 438 20.15 -0.20 20.68
CA PRO A 438 19.89 1.22 20.61
C PRO A 438 20.92 1.90 19.70
N SER A 439 20.43 2.75 18.80
CA SER A 439 21.29 3.69 18.08
C SER A 439 21.97 4.62 19.11
N THR A 440 23.27 4.82 18.94
CA THR A 440 24.10 5.69 19.79
C THR A 440 24.95 6.62 18.93
N GLY A 441 25.54 7.66 19.54
CA GLY A 441 26.39 8.62 18.83
C GLY A 441 25.66 9.79 18.18
N GLY A 442 24.36 9.95 18.46
CA GLY A 442 23.63 11.18 18.15
C GLY A 442 24.14 12.39 18.96
N ASN A 443 23.52 13.54 18.73
CA ASN A 443 23.80 14.78 19.45
C ASN A 443 22.58 15.25 20.27
N GLN A 444 22.73 16.37 20.99
CA GLN A 444 21.68 16.95 21.81
C GLN A 444 20.36 17.20 21.06
N GLN A 445 20.40 17.58 19.78
CA GLN A 445 19.21 17.86 18.98
C GLN A 445 18.45 16.56 18.67
N ASP A 446 19.18 15.47 18.43
CA ASP A 446 18.58 14.15 18.21
C ASP A 446 17.85 13.67 19.48
N CYS A 447 18.47 13.86 20.66
CA CYS A 447 17.84 13.55 21.94
C CYS A 447 16.57 14.39 22.15
N VAL A 448 16.64 15.71 21.96
CA VAL A 448 15.48 16.62 22.09
C VAL A 448 14.36 16.23 21.13
N PHE A 449 14.69 15.91 19.87
CA PHE A 449 13.72 15.48 18.88
C PHE A 449 13.02 14.16 19.28
N MET A 450 13.78 13.15 19.73
CA MET A 450 13.17 11.89 20.18
C MET A 450 12.31 12.08 21.44
N LEU A 451 12.78 12.86 22.40
CA LEU A 451 12.04 13.15 23.63
C LEU A 451 10.72 13.89 23.33
N ASP A 452 10.73 14.82 22.36
CA ASP A 452 9.54 15.53 21.89
C ASP A 452 8.52 14.56 21.27
N LEU A 453 8.98 13.68 20.38
CA LEU A 453 8.11 12.67 19.75
C LEU A 453 7.48 11.74 20.79
N VAL A 454 8.28 11.20 21.70
CA VAL A 454 7.80 10.28 22.73
C VAL A 454 6.83 11.00 23.67
N GLY A 455 7.18 12.19 24.16
CA GLY A 455 6.35 12.98 25.05
C GLY A 455 5.00 13.36 24.43
N LYS A 456 4.99 13.83 23.18
CA LYS A 456 3.74 14.11 22.45
C LYS A 456 2.90 12.86 22.23
N SER A 457 3.52 11.71 21.97
CA SER A 457 2.78 10.44 21.86
C SER A 457 2.15 10.01 23.19
N VAL A 458 2.79 10.25 24.34
CA VAL A 458 2.16 10.01 25.65
C VAL A 458 0.91 10.89 25.84
N LEU A 459 0.99 12.17 25.46
CA LEU A 459 -0.15 13.07 25.55
C LEU A 459 -1.28 12.67 24.57
N ASP A 460 -0.94 12.29 23.34
CA ASP A 460 -1.91 11.79 22.34
C ASP A 460 -2.58 10.49 22.80
N PHE A 461 -1.84 9.58 23.45
CA PHE A 461 -2.41 8.39 24.06
C PHE A 461 -3.47 8.76 25.10
N ASN A 462 -3.16 9.67 26.02
CA ASN A 462 -4.10 10.11 27.05
C ASN A 462 -5.33 10.80 26.43
N PHE A 463 -5.11 11.69 25.48
CA PHE A 463 -6.18 12.37 24.76
C PHE A 463 -7.14 11.41 24.06
N ARG A 464 -6.62 10.35 23.42
CA ARG A 464 -7.45 9.39 22.67
C ARG A 464 -8.11 8.33 23.54
N LEU A 465 -7.43 7.85 24.57
CA LEU A 465 -7.85 6.68 25.36
C LEU A 465 -8.33 7.03 26.77
N GLY A 466 -8.21 8.29 27.18
CA GLY A 466 -8.67 8.78 28.49
C GLY A 466 -7.83 8.29 29.67
N ALA A 467 -6.66 7.70 29.43
CA ALA A 467 -5.77 7.15 30.45
C ALA A 467 -4.31 7.35 30.06
N TRP A 468 -3.41 7.40 31.05
CA TRP A 468 -1.96 7.40 30.78
C TRP A 468 -1.50 5.99 30.39
N PRO A 469 -0.55 5.85 29.45
CA PRO A 469 0.03 4.54 29.17
C PRO A 469 0.78 4.04 30.41
N MET A 470 0.72 2.75 30.72
CA MET A 470 1.45 2.21 31.89
C MET A 470 2.95 2.13 31.63
N THR A 471 3.33 1.86 30.38
CA THR A 471 4.72 1.86 29.92
C THR A 471 4.81 2.57 28.57
N LEU A 472 6.01 3.05 28.19
CA LEU A 472 6.19 3.63 26.85
C LEU A 472 5.95 2.60 25.73
N GLY A 473 6.12 1.30 26.01
CA GLY A 473 5.83 0.22 25.06
C GLY A 473 4.38 0.20 24.57
N GLU A 474 3.43 0.59 25.42
CA GLU A 474 2.00 0.63 25.07
C GLU A 474 1.69 1.64 23.96
N LEU A 475 2.53 2.67 23.79
CA LEU A 475 2.39 3.63 22.70
C LEU A 475 2.46 2.91 21.34
N TRP A 476 3.30 1.90 21.22
CA TRP A 476 3.42 1.10 20.01
C TRP A 476 2.28 0.09 19.88
N GLU A 477 1.97 -0.65 20.95
CA GLU A 477 0.89 -1.65 20.94
C GLU A 477 -0.48 -1.06 20.58
N ARG A 478 -0.78 0.13 21.11
CA ARG A 478 -2.05 0.84 20.86
C ARG A 478 -2.00 1.71 19.62
N HIS A 479 -0.97 1.53 18.77
CA HIS A 479 -0.81 2.23 17.49
C HIS A 479 -0.75 3.77 17.59
N ILE A 480 -0.42 4.32 18.76
CA ILE A 480 -0.15 5.76 18.92
C ILE A 480 1.18 6.10 18.22
N LEU A 481 2.20 5.29 18.47
CA LEU A 481 3.43 5.23 17.68
C LEU A 481 3.33 4.07 16.70
N LYS A 482 3.29 4.38 15.41
CA LYS A 482 3.21 3.35 14.35
C LYS A 482 4.49 2.52 14.21
N ASP A 483 5.60 2.97 14.80
CA ASP A 483 6.91 2.33 14.68
C ASP A 483 7.74 2.65 15.93
N ARG A 484 8.13 1.61 16.67
CA ARG A 484 8.94 1.74 17.89
C ARG A 484 10.41 2.04 17.61
N ASN A 485 10.95 1.71 16.44
CA ASN A 485 12.35 2.01 16.11
C ASN A 485 12.57 3.49 15.78
N ARG A 486 11.54 4.19 15.30
CA ARG A 486 11.61 5.64 15.03
C ARG A 486 11.97 6.45 16.28
N VAL A 487 11.57 5.96 17.45
CA VAL A 487 11.90 6.53 18.75
C VAL A 487 12.99 5.73 19.46
N ASN A 488 13.82 5.00 18.71
CA ASN A 488 14.92 4.17 19.20
C ASN A 488 14.50 3.20 20.32
N ARG A 489 13.27 2.66 20.24
CA ARG A 489 12.60 1.86 21.29
C ARG A 489 12.65 2.51 22.67
N PHE A 490 12.51 3.83 22.70
CA PHE A 490 12.53 4.66 23.90
C PHE A 490 13.90 4.70 24.60
N TYR A 491 14.98 4.54 23.83
CA TYR A 491 16.35 4.78 24.29
C TYR A 491 16.89 6.11 23.75
N ASP A 492 17.65 6.82 24.57
CA ASP A 492 18.34 8.04 24.16
C ASP A 492 19.34 7.74 23.01
N PRO A 493 19.28 8.48 21.88
CA PRO A 493 20.17 8.27 20.74
C PRO A 493 21.62 8.69 20.99
N VAL A 494 21.93 9.38 22.09
CA VAL A 494 23.30 9.80 22.42
C VAL A 494 24.03 8.73 23.22
N LYS A 495 23.47 8.35 24.37
CA LYS A 495 24.06 7.41 25.34
C LYS A 495 23.57 5.98 25.18
N GLY A 496 22.41 5.76 24.56
CA GLY A 496 21.79 4.43 24.45
C GLY A 496 21.14 3.96 25.75
N SER A 497 20.92 4.85 26.71
CA SER A 497 20.23 4.59 27.99
C SER A 497 18.72 4.80 27.82
N PRO A 498 17.85 4.02 28.49
CA PRO A 498 16.41 4.16 28.30
C PRO A 498 15.89 5.51 28.83
N PHE A 499 14.85 6.04 28.20
CA PHE A 499 14.12 7.18 28.75
C PHE A 499 13.36 6.76 30.00
N LEU A 500 13.32 7.66 30.98
CA LEU A 500 12.54 7.51 32.20
C LEU A 500 11.10 7.96 31.93
N TYR A 501 10.14 7.14 32.36
CA TYR A 501 8.72 7.45 32.32
C TYR A 501 8.01 6.91 33.56
N ALA A 502 7.05 7.69 34.07
CA ALA A 502 6.13 7.25 35.11
C ALA A 502 4.74 7.82 34.79
N ALA A 503 3.72 6.97 34.78
CA ALA A 503 2.35 7.40 34.55
C ALA A 503 1.91 8.39 35.64
N PRO A 504 1.49 9.62 35.27
CA PRO A 504 0.92 10.55 36.23
C PRO A 504 -0.32 9.97 36.92
N LYS A 505 -0.48 10.28 38.22
CA LYS A 505 -1.63 9.81 39.02
C LYS A 505 -2.91 10.61 38.75
N GLN A 506 -2.78 11.80 38.17
CA GLN A 506 -3.85 12.77 37.96
C GLN A 506 -4.31 12.72 36.49
N SER A 507 -5.51 13.20 36.17
CA SER A 507 -5.96 13.36 34.78
C SER A 507 -5.13 14.43 34.06
N LEU A 508 -5.10 14.40 32.72
CA LEU A 508 -4.39 15.40 31.93
C LEU A 508 -4.83 16.84 32.24
N GLU A 509 -6.13 17.04 32.50
CA GLU A 509 -6.71 18.35 32.83
C GLU A 509 -6.27 18.88 34.20
N SER A 510 -5.88 18.00 35.12
CA SER A 510 -5.50 18.35 36.49
C SER A 510 -3.98 18.32 36.72
N VAL A 511 -3.22 17.74 35.79
CA VAL A 511 -1.76 17.65 35.91
C VAL A 511 -1.14 19.05 35.80
N PRO A 512 -0.24 19.45 36.71
CA PRO A 512 0.43 20.74 36.60
C PRO A 512 1.18 20.86 35.27
N ALA A 513 1.09 22.02 34.62
CA ALA A 513 1.67 22.28 33.29
C ALA A 513 3.19 21.98 33.19
N LYS A 514 3.92 22.12 34.31
CA LYS A 514 5.37 21.84 34.39
C LYS A 514 5.71 20.43 34.87
N THR A 515 4.75 19.52 34.95
CA THR A 515 5.02 18.12 35.34
C THR A 515 5.90 17.45 34.30
N ILE A 516 6.97 16.81 34.72
CA ILE A 516 7.88 16.03 33.88
C ILE A 516 7.16 14.73 33.47
N ILE A 517 7.00 14.50 32.18
CA ILE A 517 6.35 13.31 31.64
C ILE A 517 7.40 12.26 31.26
N VAL A 518 8.42 12.65 30.50
CA VAL A 518 9.51 11.78 30.05
C VAL A 518 10.84 12.52 30.27
N ALA A 519 11.87 11.82 30.74
CA ALA A 519 13.19 12.41 30.96
C ALA A 519 14.33 11.49 30.51
N THR A 520 15.51 12.05 30.25
CA THR A 520 16.74 11.29 30.03
C THR A 520 17.21 10.64 31.34
N GLN A 521 17.63 9.38 31.30
CA GLN A 521 18.20 8.71 32.47
C GLN A 521 19.62 9.21 32.80
N GLU A 522 20.41 9.51 31.77
CA GLU A 522 21.79 9.97 31.88
C GLU A 522 21.91 11.38 31.31
N PRO A 523 22.93 12.16 31.73
CA PRO A 523 23.12 13.50 31.19
C PRO A 523 23.73 13.43 29.79
N ILE A 524 23.28 14.34 28.94
CA ILE A 524 23.65 14.45 27.53
C ILE A 524 24.71 15.55 27.38
N PRO A 525 25.83 15.29 26.68
CA PRO A 525 26.84 16.30 26.42
C PRO A 525 26.30 17.43 25.55
N THR A 526 26.52 18.66 26.00
CA THR A 526 26.19 19.89 25.27
C THR A 526 27.36 20.86 25.28
N ASN A 527 27.25 21.94 24.50
CA ASN A 527 28.22 23.03 24.52
C ASN A 527 28.26 23.77 25.88
N GLN A 528 27.29 23.54 26.77
CA GLN A 528 27.17 24.15 28.10
C GLN A 528 27.49 23.18 29.24
N GLY A 529 27.95 21.97 28.91
CA GLY A 529 28.18 20.88 29.86
C GLY A 529 27.17 19.75 29.72
N ASP A 530 27.31 18.73 30.57
CA ASP A 530 26.43 17.58 30.62
C ASP A 530 25.09 17.96 31.30
N VAL A 531 23.95 17.78 30.61
CA VAL A 531 22.62 18.18 31.11
C VAL A 531 21.58 17.07 30.93
N TYR A 532 20.58 17.03 31.81
CA TYR A 532 19.41 16.16 31.68
C TYR A 532 18.30 16.90 30.95
N PHE A 533 17.62 16.22 30.02
CA PHE A 533 16.47 16.77 29.30
C PHE A 533 15.16 16.16 29.82
N ALA A 534 14.10 16.97 29.87
CA ALA A 534 12.75 16.54 30.23
C ALA A 534 11.70 17.13 29.28
N PHE A 535 10.74 16.31 28.88
CA PHE A 535 9.52 16.74 28.23
C PHE A 535 8.43 16.95 29.28
N LEU A 536 7.78 18.12 29.24
CA LEU A 536 6.81 18.56 30.23
C LEU A 536 5.37 18.44 29.70
N ALA A 537 4.41 18.40 30.61
CA ALA A 537 2.97 18.29 30.30
C ALA A 537 2.45 19.43 29.39
N ASN A 538 3.09 20.60 29.42
CA ASN A 538 2.78 21.74 28.55
C ASN A 538 3.45 21.70 27.17
N MET A 539 3.93 20.53 26.73
CA MET A 539 4.58 20.31 25.44
C MET A 539 5.89 21.08 25.22
N LYS A 540 6.60 21.40 26.31
CA LYS A 540 7.94 22.00 26.25
C LYS A 540 9.01 20.99 26.65
N ILE A 541 10.20 21.18 26.10
CA ILE A 541 11.41 20.51 26.55
C ILE A 541 12.24 21.51 27.35
N GLU A 542 12.62 21.11 28.56
CA GLU A 542 13.51 21.85 29.44
C GLU A 542 14.74 20.99 29.76
N TRP A 543 15.78 21.61 30.30
CA TRP A 543 17.00 20.92 30.72
C TRP A 543 17.46 21.39 32.11
N ALA A 544 18.19 20.52 32.80
CA ALA A 544 18.75 20.79 34.12
C ALA A 544 20.14 20.15 34.30
N SER A 545 20.94 20.69 35.22
CA SER A 545 22.26 20.13 35.57
C SER A 545 22.18 18.97 36.58
N HIS A 546 20.97 18.58 36.99
CA HIS A 546 20.71 17.51 37.96
C HIS A 546 19.68 16.52 37.40
N PRO A 547 19.66 15.26 37.88
CA PRO A 547 18.72 14.24 37.40
C PRO A 547 17.26 14.68 37.55
N LEU A 548 16.48 14.50 36.48
CA LEU A 548 15.06 14.82 36.42
C LEU A 548 14.21 13.56 36.60
N LYS A 549 13.11 13.66 37.35
CA LYS A 549 12.24 12.53 37.66
C LYS A 549 10.83 12.71 37.08
N PRO A 550 10.35 11.77 36.26
CA PRO A 550 8.96 11.77 35.80
C PRO A 550 7.95 11.80 36.95
N GLY A 551 6.89 12.60 36.80
CA GLY A 551 5.85 12.83 37.79
C GLY A 551 6.11 14.00 38.74
N GLU A 552 7.34 14.52 38.82
CA GLU A 552 7.66 15.73 39.59
C GLU A 552 7.40 17.00 38.77
N VAL A 553 7.17 18.12 39.45
CA VAL A 553 7.06 19.44 38.81
C VAL A 553 8.46 19.96 38.54
N PHE A 554 8.74 20.38 37.30
CA PHE A 554 10.03 20.91 36.92
C PHE A 554 10.36 22.21 37.69
N GLU A 555 11.45 22.16 38.43
CA GLU A 555 12.11 23.29 39.09
C GLU A 555 13.49 23.48 38.45
N LYS A 556 13.87 24.74 38.21
CA LYS A 556 15.04 25.09 37.42
C LYS A 556 16.34 24.97 38.22
#